data_AF-A0A3P3XNV4-F1
#
_entry.id   AF-A0A3P3XNV4-F1
#
_cell.length_a   1.000
_cell.length_b   1.000
_cell.length_c   1.000
_cell.angle_alpha   90.00
_cell.angle_beta   90.00
_cell.angle_gamma   90.00
#
_symmetry.space_group_name_H-M   'P 1'
#
loop_
_entity.id
_entity.type
_entity.pdbx_description
1 polymer ?
#
loop_
_entity_poly.entity_id
_entity_poly.type
_entity_poly.pdbx_seq_one_letter_code
_entity_poly.pdbx_strand_id
1 'polypeptide(L)'
;MKKGRILNQKLSEAIASMGHGDWILVTDAGFPIPNDSRRIDLALEANIPTVQQVLSAILSDFVYERCIITLEQKTNYPKLYSQIEAMIDRCPIETLPYSQFMSDFANKPKFFVRTGAFEPWGNIALCSGVDAPRWFLKDKGIIVPDYYEERVNYKEKG
;
A
#
# COMPACT_ATOMS: atom_id res chain seq x y z
N MET A 1 -10.77 10.74 -19.96
CA MET A 1 -10.41 9.30 -19.98
C MET A 1 -8.95 9.15 -19.62
N LYS A 2 -8.61 8.31 -18.62
CA LYS A 2 -7.24 8.11 -18.12
C LYS A 2 -6.53 7.01 -18.94
N LYS A 3 -5.24 7.20 -19.25
CA LYS A 3 -4.39 6.18 -19.91
C LYS A 3 -3.81 5.13 -18.95
N GLY A 4 -3.66 5.49 -17.66
CA GLY A 4 -3.08 4.63 -16.62
C GLY A 4 -4.01 3.50 -16.17
N ARG A 5 -3.47 2.56 -15.37
CA ARG A 5 -4.16 1.32 -14.96
C ARG A 5 -5.37 1.58 -14.05
N ILE A 6 -5.27 2.52 -13.12
CA ILE A 6 -6.36 2.81 -12.17
C ILE A 6 -7.41 3.70 -12.84
N LEU A 7 -8.57 3.12 -13.19
CA LEU A 7 -9.71 3.86 -13.74
C LEU A 7 -10.72 4.33 -12.69
N ASN A 8 -10.69 3.73 -11.48
CA ASN A 8 -11.60 4.11 -10.41
C ASN A 8 -11.32 5.55 -9.98
N GLN A 9 -12.35 6.40 -10.03
CA GLN A 9 -12.24 7.82 -9.73
C GLN A 9 -11.78 8.06 -8.28
N LYS A 10 -12.47 7.47 -7.29
CA LYS A 10 -12.14 7.65 -5.87
C LYS A 10 -10.74 7.17 -5.52
N LEU A 11 -10.31 6.04 -6.09
CA LEU A 11 -8.96 5.53 -5.89
C LEU A 11 -7.90 6.44 -6.51
N SER A 12 -8.19 6.99 -7.70
CA SER A 12 -7.30 7.97 -8.34
C SER A 12 -7.19 9.26 -7.52
N GLU A 13 -8.31 9.77 -7.02
CA GLU A 13 -8.35 10.96 -6.15
C GLU A 13 -7.59 10.72 -4.85
N ALA A 14 -7.79 9.57 -4.21
CA ALA A 14 -7.07 9.21 -2.98
C ALA A 14 -5.57 9.17 -3.19
N ILE A 15 -5.08 8.41 -4.18
CA ILE A 15 -3.65 8.31 -4.49
C ILE A 15 -3.05 9.68 -4.80
N ALA A 16 -3.73 10.50 -5.63
CA ALA A 16 -3.26 11.84 -5.98
C ALA A 16 -3.25 12.81 -4.79
N SER A 17 -4.05 12.55 -3.75
CA SER A 17 -4.11 13.38 -2.54
C SER A 17 -3.15 12.96 -1.42
N MET A 18 -2.40 11.87 -1.59
CA MET A 18 -1.44 11.40 -0.59
C MET A 18 -0.24 12.34 -0.51
N GLY A 19 0.09 12.82 0.70
CA GLY A 19 1.36 13.49 1.01
C GLY A 19 2.38 12.52 1.61
N HIS A 20 3.65 12.90 1.72
CA HIS A 20 4.69 12.05 2.34
C HIS A 20 4.33 11.70 3.80
N GLY A 21 4.36 10.40 4.15
CA GLY A 21 4.04 9.91 5.49
C GLY A 21 2.57 9.55 5.73
N ASP A 22 1.68 9.86 4.78
CA ASP A 22 0.28 9.42 4.78
C ASP A 22 0.19 7.89 4.61
N TRP A 23 -0.84 7.29 5.22
CA TRP A 23 -1.08 5.85 5.14
C TRP A 23 -2.31 5.52 4.29
N ILE A 24 -2.20 4.51 3.45
CA ILE A 24 -3.32 3.87 2.76
C ILE A 24 -3.36 2.38 3.13
N LEU A 25 -4.54 1.87 3.46
CA LEU A 25 -4.73 0.48 3.87
C LEU A 25 -5.54 -0.27 2.81
N VAL A 26 -4.94 -1.27 2.15
CA VAL A 26 -5.67 -2.24 1.32
C VAL A 26 -6.17 -3.34 2.24
N THR A 27 -7.44 -3.69 2.13
CA THR A 27 -8.10 -4.59 3.10
C THR A 27 -8.83 -5.73 2.42
N ASP A 28 -8.91 -6.86 3.13
CA ASP A 28 -9.85 -7.92 2.83
C ASP A 28 -11.31 -7.45 3.02
N ALA A 29 -12.28 -8.30 2.70
CA ALA A 29 -13.69 -7.93 2.76
C ALA A 29 -14.22 -7.69 4.19
N GLY A 30 -13.51 -8.17 5.22
CA GLY A 30 -13.93 -8.24 6.62
C GLY A 30 -13.28 -7.22 7.55
N PHE A 31 -12.30 -6.44 7.08
CA PHE A 31 -11.67 -5.42 7.92
C PHE A 31 -12.69 -4.36 8.40
N PRO A 32 -12.69 -4.00 9.70
CA PRO A 32 -13.56 -2.96 10.22
C PRO A 32 -13.09 -1.58 9.74
N ILE A 33 -13.90 -0.95 8.88
CA ILE A 33 -13.61 0.37 8.32
C ILE A 33 -14.67 1.37 8.79
N PRO A 34 -14.27 2.54 9.31
CA PRO A 34 -15.20 3.63 9.60
C PRO A 34 -16.09 3.97 8.40
N ASN A 35 -17.40 4.15 8.63
CA ASN A 35 -18.35 4.47 7.56
C ASN A 35 -18.31 5.98 7.21
N ASP A 36 -17.18 6.43 6.69
CA ASP A 36 -16.95 7.82 6.28
C ASP A 36 -16.24 7.91 4.92
N SER A 37 -15.86 9.13 4.52
CA SER A 37 -15.24 9.41 3.22
C SER A 37 -13.87 8.77 3.00
N ARG A 38 -13.25 8.20 4.04
CA ARG A 38 -11.97 7.48 3.91
C ARG A 38 -12.14 6.11 3.26
N ARG A 39 -13.37 5.56 3.22
CA ARG A 39 -13.65 4.25 2.63
C ARG A 39 -13.83 4.32 1.11
N ILE A 40 -12.95 3.62 0.41
CA ILE A 40 -13.05 3.31 -1.01
C ILE A 40 -13.44 1.84 -1.13
N ASP A 41 -14.73 1.58 -1.31
CA ASP A 41 -15.23 0.21 -1.45
C ASP A 41 -15.19 -0.24 -2.92
N LEU A 42 -14.33 -1.21 -3.22
CA LEU A 42 -14.20 -1.83 -4.54
C LEU A 42 -14.80 -3.24 -4.58
N ALA A 43 -15.32 -3.75 -3.46
CA ALA A 43 -15.87 -5.10 -3.39
C ALA A 43 -17.12 -5.21 -4.28
N LEU A 44 -17.07 -6.08 -5.27
CA LEU A 44 -18.21 -6.41 -6.14
C LEU A 44 -18.93 -7.66 -5.64
N GLU A 45 -18.17 -8.74 -5.44
CA GLU A 45 -18.64 -10.00 -4.88
C GLU A 45 -17.47 -10.73 -4.20
N ALA A 46 -17.73 -11.93 -3.67
CA ALA A 46 -16.70 -12.72 -3.01
C ALA A 46 -15.50 -12.98 -3.94
N ASN A 47 -14.32 -12.56 -3.49
CA ASN A 47 -13.04 -12.59 -4.20
C ASN A 47 -12.94 -11.70 -5.45
N ILE A 48 -13.85 -10.73 -5.61
CA ILE A 48 -13.80 -9.79 -6.74
C ILE A 48 -13.84 -8.33 -6.26
N PRO A 49 -12.78 -7.54 -6.49
CA PRO A 49 -11.41 -7.96 -6.83
C PRO A 49 -10.68 -8.59 -5.63
N THR A 50 -9.58 -9.30 -5.88
CA THR A 50 -8.69 -9.82 -4.83
C THR A 50 -7.77 -8.73 -4.26
N VAL A 51 -7.10 -9.01 -3.14
CA VAL A 51 -6.10 -8.10 -2.55
C VAL A 51 -4.96 -7.82 -3.53
N GLN A 52 -4.43 -8.86 -4.18
CA GLN A 52 -3.31 -8.74 -5.11
C GLN A 52 -3.68 -7.91 -6.35
N GLN A 53 -4.91 -8.04 -6.86
CA GLN A 53 -5.37 -7.24 -8.01
C GLN A 53 -5.40 -5.75 -7.66
N VAL A 54 -5.99 -5.41 -6.51
CA VAL A 54 -6.07 -4.00 -6.06
C VAL A 54 -4.70 -3.46 -5.68
N LEU A 55 -3.90 -4.25 -4.94
CA LEU A 55 -2.55 -3.86 -4.58
C LEU A 55 -1.68 -3.63 -5.82
N SER A 56 -1.74 -4.51 -6.82
CA SER A 56 -0.99 -4.36 -8.08
C SER A 56 -1.36 -3.08 -8.82
N ALA A 57 -2.65 -2.70 -8.79
CA ALA A 57 -3.10 -1.45 -9.40
C ALA A 57 -2.59 -0.23 -8.61
N ILE A 58 -2.65 -0.27 -7.28
CA ILE A 58 -2.14 0.82 -6.41
C ILE A 58 -0.63 1.01 -6.61
N LEU A 59 0.14 -0.07 -6.57
CA LEU A 59 1.61 -0.03 -6.70
C LEU A 59 2.09 0.52 -8.05
N SER A 60 1.26 0.52 -9.11
CA SER A 60 1.66 1.10 -10.40
C SER A 60 1.64 2.63 -10.42
N ASP A 61 0.86 3.26 -9.54
CA ASP A 61 0.64 4.71 -9.51
C ASP A 61 1.00 5.32 -8.14
N PHE A 62 1.53 4.55 -7.19
CA PHE A 62 1.78 4.99 -5.80
C PHE A 62 3.23 4.75 -5.35
N VAL A 63 3.88 5.83 -4.90
CA VAL A 63 5.21 5.77 -4.29
C VAL A 63 5.05 5.55 -2.78
N TYR A 64 5.56 4.43 -2.29
CA TYR A 64 5.57 4.06 -0.88
C TYR A 64 7.00 3.87 -0.38
N GLU A 65 7.19 4.04 0.92
CA GLU A 65 8.48 3.84 1.59
C GLU A 65 8.43 2.81 2.71
N ARG A 66 7.24 2.38 3.11
CA ARG A 66 7.03 1.31 4.10
C ARG A 66 5.82 0.46 3.71
N CYS A 67 5.90 -0.82 4.01
CA CYS A 67 4.83 -1.80 3.85
C CYS A 67 4.72 -2.62 5.14
N ILE A 68 3.56 -2.58 5.79
CA ILE A 68 3.29 -3.34 7.02
C ILE A 68 2.14 -4.32 6.78
N ILE A 69 2.31 -5.54 7.25
CA ILE A 69 1.28 -6.58 7.32
C ILE A 69 1.19 -7.14 8.75
N THR A 70 0.28 -8.08 8.98
CA THR A 70 0.26 -8.81 10.25
C THR A 70 1.28 -9.96 10.25
N LEU A 71 1.85 -10.28 11.41
CA LEU A 71 2.70 -11.46 11.60
C LEU A 71 1.94 -12.74 11.22
N GLU A 72 0.66 -12.79 11.54
CA GLU A 72 -0.24 -13.90 11.24
C GLU A 72 -0.44 -14.10 9.74
N GLN A 73 -0.42 -13.05 8.92
CA GLN A 73 -0.41 -13.21 7.46
C GLN A 73 0.83 -13.99 7.03
N LYS A 74 2.01 -13.63 7.55
CA LYS A 74 3.28 -14.30 7.25
C LYS A 74 3.32 -15.74 7.74
N THR A 75 2.87 -16.01 8.97
CA THR A 75 3.00 -17.33 9.59
C THR A 75 1.86 -18.27 9.22
N ASN A 76 0.62 -17.77 9.16
CA ASN A 76 -0.58 -18.60 9.04
C ASN A 76 -1.13 -18.64 7.60
N TYR A 77 -0.76 -17.68 6.76
CA TYR A 77 -1.10 -17.68 5.34
C TYR A 77 0.11 -17.43 4.42
N PRO A 78 1.13 -18.32 4.46
CA PRO A 78 2.39 -18.12 3.74
C PRO A 78 2.22 -17.96 2.22
N LYS A 79 1.20 -18.58 1.63
CA LYS A 79 0.89 -18.41 0.20
C LYS A 79 0.55 -16.95 -0.14
N LEU A 80 -0.31 -16.30 0.65
CA LEU A 80 -0.65 -14.89 0.44
C LEU A 80 0.59 -14.03 0.67
N TYR A 81 1.31 -14.27 1.77
CA TYR A 81 2.54 -13.54 2.09
C TYR A 81 3.54 -13.56 0.92
N SER A 82 3.84 -14.73 0.35
CA SER A 82 4.77 -14.83 -0.79
C SER A 82 4.28 -14.09 -2.03
N GLN A 83 2.97 -14.02 -2.27
CA GLN A 83 2.41 -13.24 -3.38
C GLN A 83 2.57 -11.74 -3.14
N ILE A 84 2.33 -11.26 -1.92
CA ILE A 84 2.52 -9.85 -1.55
C ILE A 84 4.02 -9.50 -1.59
N GLU A 85 4.88 -10.34 -1.03
CA GLU A 85 6.34 -10.17 -1.02
C GLU A 85 6.92 -10.06 -2.43
N ALA A 86 6.40 -10.84 -3.40
CA ALA A 86 6.82 -10.73 -4.79
C ALA A 86 6.43 -9.39 -5.46
N MET A 87 5.43 -8.67 -4.94
CA MET A 87 4.94 -7.40 -5.47
C MET A 87 5.60 -6.18 -4.82
N ILE A 88 6.08 -6.31 -3.59
CA ILE A 88 6.71 -5.23 -2.83
C ILE A 88 8.21 -5.19 -3.14
N ASP A 89 8.68 -4.07 -3.67
CA ASP A 89 10.04 -3.93 -4.20
C ASP A 89 10.75 -2.63 -3.80
N ARG A 90 10.07 -1.67 -3.15
CA ARG A 90 10.68 -0.40 -2.68
C ARG A 90 11.23 -0.47 -1.26
N CYS A 91 10.77 -1.41 -0.46
CA CYS A 91 11.17 -1.58 0.93
C CYS A 91 10.97 -3.03 1.40
N PRO A 92 11.65 -3.46 2.47
CA PRO A 92 11.29 -4.68 3.17
C PRO A 92 9.84 -4.63 3.71
N ILE A 93 9.20 -5.80 3.81
CA ILE A 93 7.92 -5.93 4.50
C ILE A 93 8.16 -6.00 6.00
N GLU A 94 7.51 -5.10 6.74
CA GLU A 94 7.46 -5.11 8.20
C GLU A 94 6.23 -5.92 8.68
N THR A 95 6.33 -6.54 9.86
CA THR A 95 5.23 -7.30 10.45
C THR A 95 4.90 -6.79 11.85
N LEU A 96 3.61 -6.68 12.16
CA LEU A 96 3.11 -6.43 13.52
C LEU A 96 2.17 -7.56 13.96
N PRO A 97 2.06 -7.88 15.27
CA PRO A 97 1.00 -8.75 15.75
C PRO A 97 -0.38 -8.22 15.36
N TYR A 98 -1.35 -9.10 15.09
CA TYR A 98 -2.69 -8.70 14.64
C TYR A 98 -3.33 -7.64 15.54
N SER A 99 -3.30 -7.82 16.86
CA SER A 99 -3.88 -6.86 17.81
C SER A 99 -3.26 -5.46 17.69
N GLN A 100 -1.94 -5.39 17.51
CA GLN A 100 -1.24 -4.12 17.32
C GLN A 100 -1.58 -3.50 15.96
N PHE A 101 -1.61 -4.31 14.89
CA PHE A 101 -2.01 -3.83 13.57
C PHE A 101 -3.42 -3.24 13.59
N MET A 102 -4.37 -3.92 14.23
CA MET A 102 -5.75 -3.44 14.35
C MET A 102 -5.81 -2.12 15.13
N SER A 103 -5.07 -2.00 16.23
CA SER A 103 -5.01 -0.77 17.02
C SER A 103 -4.40 0.39 16.23
N ASP A 104 -3.24 0.17 15.60
CA ASP A 104 -2.49 1.20 14.89
C ASP A 104 -3.22 1.67 13.64
N PHE A 105 -3.88 0.75 12.92
CA PHE A 105 -4.51 1.06 11.63
C PHE A 105 -6.03 1.23 11.69
N ALA A 106 -6.65 1.21 12.87
CA ALA A 106 -8.07 1.51 13.03
C ALA A 106 -8.43 2.93 12.51
N ASN A 107 -7.54 3.91 12.72
CA ASN A 107 -7.81 5.31 12.37
C ASN A 107 -6.65 6.04 11.67
N LYS A 108 -5.46 5.45 11.65
CA LYS A 108 -4.25 6.05 11.06
C LYS A 108 -4.31 6.21 9.54
N PRO A 109 -4.87 5.28 8.75
CA PRO A 109 -4.96 5.46 7.31
C PRO A 109 -5.80 6.67 6.93
N LYS A 110 -5.27 7.45 6.00
CA LYS A 110 -6.02 8.50 5.31
C LYS A 110 -7.12 7.90 4.44
N PHE A 111 -6.84 6.73 3.85
CA PHE A 111 -7.82 5.97 3.06
C PHE A 111 -7.75 4.48 3.35
N PHE A 112 -8.92 3.85 3.28
CA PHE A 112 -9.11 2.41 3.30
C PHE A 112 -9.63 1.96 1.95
N VAL A 113 -8.97 1.00 1.33
CA VAL A 113 -9.39 0.39 0.05
C VAL A 113 -9.89 -1.01 0.35
N ARG A 114 -11.22 -1.16 0.38
CA ARG A 114 -11.88 -2.45 0.64
C ARG A 114 -11.97 -3.27 -0.63
N THR A 115 -11.46 -4.49 -0.58
CA THR A 115 -11.53 -5.46 -1.69
C THR A 115 -12.66 -6.46 -1.47
N GLY A 116 -12.94 -7.28 -2.48
CA GLY A 116 -13.87 -8.41 -2.35
C GLY A 116 -13.23 -9.65 -1.71
N ALA A 117 -11.96 -9.60 -1.34
CA ALA A 117 -11.18 -10.79 -0.97
C ALA A 117 -11.66 -11.47 0.32
N PHE A 118 -11.82 -12.79 0.27
CA PHE A 118 -12.01 -13.66 1.43
C PHE A 118 -10.68 -14.33 1.80
N GLU A 119 -9.65 -13.51 1.96
CA GLU A 119 -8.29 -13.92 2.27
C GLU A 119 -7.96 -13.51 3.71
N PRO A 120 -7.84 -14.47 4.66
CA PRO A 120 -7.59 -14.15 6.07
C PRO A 120 -6.32 -13.32 6.23
N TRP A 121 -6.40 -12.27 7.05
CA TRP A 121 -5.31 -11.32 7.25
C TRP A 121 -4.85 -10.60 5.97
N GLY A 122 -5.71 -10.48 4.96
CA GLY A 122 -5.43 -9.83 3.67
C GLY A 122 -5.36 -8.31 3.73
N ASN A 123 -4.71 -7.76 4.77
CA ASN A 123 -4.61 -6.34 5.05
C ASN A 123 -3.16 -5.87 4.89
N ILE A 124 -2.93 -4.87 4.04
CA ILE A 124 -1.60 -4.32 3.71
C ILE A 124 -1.64 -2.81 3.90
N ALA A 125 -0.83 -2.33 4.84
CA ALA A 125 -0.67 -0.89 5.10
C ALA A 125 0.55 -0.37 4.35
N LEU A 126 0.35 0.64 3.51
CA LEU A 126 1.42 1.32 2.79
C LEU A 126 1.57 2.75 3.31
N CYS A 127 2.80 3.13 3.67
CA CYS A 127 3.15 4.52 3.95
C CYS A 127 3.65 5.16 2.67
N SER A 128 3.06 6.28 2.27
CA SER A 128 3.54 7.08 1.14
C SER A 128 4.97 7.54 1.41
N GLY A 129 5.78 7.48 0.35
CA GLY A 129 7.14 7.98 0.32
C GLY A 129 7.29 9.12 -0.67
N VAL A 130 8.54 9.50 -0.90
CA VAL A 130 8.92 10.37 -2.02
C VAL A 130 9.63 9.56 -3.09
N ASP A 131 9.53 10.02 -4.34
CA ASP A 131 10.34 9.54 -5.45
C ASP A 131 11.80 9.98 -5.25
N ALA A 132 12.52 9.28 -4.38
CA ALA A 132 13.84 9.68 -3.92
C ALA A 132 14.82 9.98 -5.07
N PRO A 133 14.92 9.16 -6.15
CA PRO A 133 15.73 9.51 -7.32
C PRO A 133 15.36 10.87 -7.91
N ARG A 134 14.07 11.14 -8.13
CA ARG A 134 13.59 12.42 -8.69
C ARG A 134 13.82 13.61 -7.76
N TRP A 135 13.76 13.39 -6.44
CA TRP A 135 13.96 14.45 -5.45
C TRP A 135 15.43 14.80 -5.24
N PHE A 136 16.30 13.80 -5.15
CA PHE A 136 17.69 13.97 -4.74
C PHE A 136 18.69 13.98 -5.89
N LEU A 137 18.41 13.33 -7.02
CA LEU A 137 19.35 13.25 -8.16
C LEU A 137 19.09 14.31 -9.25
N LYS A 138 18.18 15.25 -9.00
CA LYS A 138 17.80 16.30 -9.97
C LYS A 138 18.87 17.39 -10.17
N ASP A 139 19.76 17.59 -9.20
CA ASP A 139 20.80 18.64 -9.23
C ASP A 139 22.05 18.20 -8.47
N LYS A 140 23.23 18.64 -8.93
CA LYS A 140 24.55 18.26 -8.41
C LYS A 140 24.85 18.83 -7.00
N GLY A 141 24.04 19.76 -6.50
CA GLY A 141 24.21 20.38 -5.18
C GLY A 141 23.42 19.69 -4.05
N ILE A 142 22.58 18.71 -4.35
CA ILE A 142 21.76 18.04 -3.35
C ILE A 142 22.57 16.90 -2.73
N ILE A 143 22.79 16.99 -1.42
CA ILE A 143 23.43 15.94 -0.63
C ILE A 143 22.35 14.93 -0.22
N VAL A 144 22.54 13.67 -0.58
CA VAL A 144 21.66 12.58 -0.16
C VAL A 144 21.98 12.24 1.29
N PRO A 145 21.02 12.32 2.23
CA PRO A 145 21.23 11.83 3.58
C PRO A 145 21.38 10.30 3.60
N ASP A 146 22.16 9.77 4.54
CA ASP A 146 22.42 8.33 4.69
C ASP A 146 21.13 7.48 4.69
N TYR A 147 20.08 7.96 5.38
CA TYR A 147 18.79 7.26 5.47
C TYR A 147 17.95 7.26 4.16
N TYR A 148 18.42 7.94 3.11
CA TYR A 148 17.85 7.91 1.76
C TYR A 148 18.71 7.14 0.76
N GLU A 149 19.93 6.69 1.12
CA GLU A 149 20.88 6.07 0.18
C GLU A 149 20.29 4.88 -0.58
N GLU A 150 19.62 3.97 0.10
CA GLU A 150 18.99 2.82 -0.57
C GLU A 150 17.87 3.26 -1.51
N ARG A 151 17.06 4.24 -1.09
CA ARG A 151 15.89 4.71 -1.81
C ARG A 151 16.25 5.50 -3.07
N VAL A 152 17.32 6.30 -3.04
CA VAL A 152 17.80 7.02 -4.25
C VAL A 152 18.35 6.08 -5.32
N ASN A 153 18.76 4.87 -4.93
CA ASN A 153 19.25 3.85 -5.86
C ASN A 153 18.15 2.92 -6.39
N TYR A 154 16.92 3.03 -5.87
CA TYR A 154 15.77 2.27 -6.37
C TYR A 154 15.47 2.62 -7.83
N LYS A 155 15.16 1.59 -8.62
CA LYS A 155 14.72 1.72 -10.01
C LYS A 155 13.39 1.00 -10.17
N GLU A 156 12.39 1.71 -10.67
CA GLU A 156 11.09 1.11 -10.99
C GLU A 156 11.29 -0.06 -11.96
N LYS A 157 10.67 -1.20 -11.64
CA LYS A 157 10.56 -2.33 -12.56
C LYS A 157 9.53 -1.95 -13.61
N GLY A 158 9.96 -1.84 -14.87
CA GLY A 158 9.12 -1.49 -16.02
C GLY A 158 8.06 -2.54 -16.35
#